data_AF-A0AAW5C2X2-F1
#
_entry.id   AF-A0AAW5C2X2-F1
#
_cell.length_a   1.000
_cell.length_b   1.000
_cell.length_c   1.000
_cell.angle_alpha   90.00
_cell.angle_beta   90.00
_cell.angle_gamma   90.00
#
_symmetry.space_group_name_H-M   'P 1'
#
loop_
_entity.id
_entity.type
_entity.pdbx_description
1 polymer ?
#
loop_
_entity_poly.entity_id
_entity_poly.type
_entity_poly.pdbx_seq_one_letter_code
_entity_poly.pdbx_strand_id
1 'polypeptide(L)'
;MPRGLKLSEEKTLITHIDDGFEFLGWNFRKYKGKLIIKPSRKSVEKVTKAISRIIKDNHTTPQEMLIRKLNEVTKGWADYHHSACAKSTYGKLDHRIWEMLWKWAKRRHPNKGKHWIKERYWKTHKGRKWSFMTEKNILFLMSDMPIVRKGQMALSKNPFLDKEYYEERSRRHRFNRKKAISSNRAAQIGYYAL
;
A
#
# COMPACT_ATOMS: atom_id res chain seq x y z
N MET A 1 42.84 12.87 0.96
CA MET A 1 42.29 12.37 -0.31
C MET A 1 40.78 12.61 -0.33
N PRO A 2 40.19 13.26 -1.35
CA PRO A 2 38.74 13.32 -1.52
C PRO A 2 38.17 11.91 -1.78
N ARG A 3 36.90 11.66 -1.41
CA ARG A 3 36.28 10.33 -1.27
C ARG A 3 36.05 9.51 -2.56
N GLY A 4 36.75 9.76 -3.67
CA GLY A 4 36.76 8.90 -4.88
C GLY A 4 35.43 8.74 -5.66
N LEU A 5 34.31 9.32 -5.20
CA LEU A 5 33.00 9.24 -5.84
C LEU A 5 32.64 10.57 -6.51
N LYS A 6 32.05 10.51 -7.71
CA LYS A 6 31.47 11.67 -8.44
C LYS A 6 29.95 11.53 -8.53
N LEU A 7 29.24 12.66 -8.51
CA LEU A 7 27.80 12.70 -8.72
C LEU A 7 27.49 12.41 -10.20
N SER A 8 26.36 11.73 -10.44
CA SER A 8 25.83 11.54 -11.79
C SER A 8 25.02 12.77 -12.17
N GLU A 9 25.43 13.48 -13.23
CA GLU A 9 24.72 14.69 -13.71
C GLU A 9 23.27 14.38 -14.06
N GLU A 10 23.01 13.22 -14.68
CA GLU A 10 21.66 12.77 -15.03
C GLU A 10 20.73 12.58 -13.82
N LYS A 11 21.27 12.14 -12.67
CA LYS A 11 20.49 11.86 -11.46
C LYS A 11 20.41 13.05 -10.51
N THR A 12 21.23 14.08 -10.74
CA THR A 12 21.37 15.23 -9.86
C THR A 12 20.49 16.36 -10.38
N LEU A 13 19.45 16.71 -9.64
CA LEU A 13 18.53 17.77 -9.99
C LEU A 13 18.36 18.73 -8.81
N ILE A 14 18.60 20.02 -9.05
CA ILE A 14 18.19 21.10 -8.15
C ILE A 14 16.82 21.57 -8.63
N THR A 15 15.80 21.48 -7.77
CA THR A 15 14.42 21.83 -8.11
C THR A 15 13.74 22.59 -6.99
N HIS A 16 12.79 23.46 -7.33
CA HIS A 16 11.99 24.15 -6.33
C HIS A 16 10.99 23.18 -5.67
N ILE A 17 10.63 23.43 -4.40
CA ILE A 17 9.72 22.54 -3.64
C ILE A 17 8.31 22.52 -4.21
N ASP A 18 7.91 23.56 -4.95
CA ASP A 18 6.61 23.65 -5.61
C ASP A 18 6.53 22.79 -6.88
N ASP A 19 7.66 22.47 -7.49
CA ASP A 19 7.76 21.47 -8.57
C ASP A 19 7.87 20.07 -7.98
N GLY A 20 8.62 19.96 -6.89
CA GLY A 20 8.79 18.76 -6.09
C GLY A 20 9.81 17.78 -6.66
N PHE A 21 10.08 16.72 -5.89
CA PHE A 21 11.05 15.69 -6.26
C PHE A 21 10.63 14.31 -5.77
N GLU A 22 11.20 13.26 -6.38
CA GLU A 22 10.99 11.88 -5.96
C GLU A 22 12.15 11.40 -5.06
N PHE A 23 11.82 10.84 -3.89
CA PHE A 23 12.81 10.25 -3.00
C PHE A 23 12.20 9.07 -2.23
N LEU A 24 12.92 7.94 -2.16
CA LEU A 24 12.48 6.70 -1.49
C LEU A 24 11.03 6.30 -1.85
N GLY A 25 10.68 6.40 -3.13
CA GLY A 25 9.35 6.03 -3.61
C GLY A 25 8.22 7.00 -3.23
N TRP A 26 8.52 8.16 -2.65
CA TRP A 26 7.58 9.25 -2.40
C TRP A 26 7.84 10.46 -3.29
N ASN A 27 6.80 11.21 -3.62
CA ASN A 27 6.89 12.53 -4.22
C ASN A 27 6.67 13.58 -3.13
N PHE A 28 7.66 14.46 -2.97
CA PHE A 28 7.64 15.60 -2.06
C PHE A 28 7.33 16.83 -2.87
N ARG A 29 6.18 17.47 -2.64
CA ARG A 29 5.80 18.68 -3.35
C ARG A 29 4.95 19.58 -2.47
N LYS A 30 5.22 20.89 -2.53
CA LYS A 30 4.42 21.92 -1.86
C LYS A 30 3.35 22.42 -2.83
N TYR A 31 2.12 22.45 -2.35
CA TYR A 31 0.95 22.88 -3.10
C TYR A 31 0.34 24.04 -2.33
N LYS A 32 0.36 25.25 -2.91
CA LYS A 32 -0.24 26.46 -2.30
C LYS A 32 0.13 26.61 -0.81
N GLY A 33 1.43 26.54 -0.50
CA GLY A 33 1.90 26.66 0.89
C GLY A 33 2.00 25.35 1.68
N LYS A 34 1.35 24.26 1.26
CA LYS A 34 1.25 23.00 2.02
C LYS A 34 2.09 21.88 1.42
N LEU A 35 3.03 21.32 2.19
CA LEU A 35 3.78 20.14 1.78
C LEU A 35 2.88 18.90 1.80
N ILE A 36 2.78 18.21 0.67
CA ILE A 36 2.03 16.96 0.55
C ILE A 36 2.98 15.88 0.02
N ILE A 37 3.25 14.90 0.88
CA ILE A 37 4.09 13.74 0.55
C ILE A 37 3.18 12.59 0.12
N LYS A 38 3.28 12.14 -1.12
CA LYS A 38 2.43 11.07 -1.70
C LYS A 38 3.32 9.93 -2.21
N PRO A 39 2.81 8.69 -2.35
CA PRO A 39 3.51 7.69 -3.14
C PRO A 39 3.84 8.24 -4.54
N SER A 40 5.08 8.06 -4.99
CA SER A 40 5.55 8.50 -6.30
C SER A 40 4.83 7.73 -7.42
N ARG A 41 4.73 8.34 -8.60
CA ARG A 41 4.12 7.69 -9.78
C ARG A 41 4.84 6.40 -10.12
N LYS A 42 6.18 6.41 -10.07
CA LYS A 42 7.02 5.23 -10.33
C LYS A 42 6.77 4.10 -9.33
N SER A 43 6.62 4.40 -8.03
CA SER A 43 6.29 3.38 -7.02
C SER A 43 4.93 2.74 -7.28
N VAL A 44 3.92 3.57 -7.57
CA VAL A 44 2.55 3.10 -7.88
C VAL A 44 2.52 2.24 -9.14
N GLU A 45 3.24 2.63 -10.19
CA GLU A 45 3.35 1.86 -11.41
C GLU A 45 4.04 0.51 -11.17
N LYS A 46 5.14 0.50 -10.39
CA LYS A 46 5.88 -0.72 -10.05
C LYS A 46 4.99 -1.72 -9.31
N VAL A 47 4.25 -1.30 -8.29
CA VAL A 47 3.34 -2.21 -7.56
C VAL A 47 2.17 -2.66 -8.45
N THR A 48 1.65 -1.78 -9.31
CA THR A 48 0.58 -2.13 -10.26
C THR A 48 1.05 -3.21 -11.24
N LYS A 49 2.26 -3.08 -11.78
CA LYS A 49 2.87 -4.09 -12.66
C LYS A 49 3.09 -5.41 -11.94
N ALA A 50 3.57 -5.38 -10.70
CA ALA A 50 3.75 -6.58 -9.88
C ALA A 50 2.42 -7.32 -9.64
N ILE A 51 1.37 -6.59 -9.25
CA ILE A 51 0.04 -7.17 -9.07
C ILE A 51 -0.53 -7.73 -10.37
N SER A 52 -0.39 -6.99 -11.48
CA SER A 52 -0.83 -7.46 -12.80
C SER A 52 -0.13 -8.75 -13.19
N ARG A 53 1.18 -8.86 -12.96
CA ARG A 53 1.96 -10.07 -13.19
C ARG A 53 1.47 -11.22 -12.32
N ILE A 54 1.26 -11.00 -11.01
CA ILE A 54 0.71 -12.02 -10.11
C ILE A 54 -0.62 -12.56 -10.64
N ILE A 55 -1.55 -11.70 -11.04
CA ILE A 55 -2.87 -12.15 -11.55
C ILE A 55 -2.73 -12.94 -12.86
N LYS A 56 -1.84 -12.52 -13.76
CA LYS A 56 -1.57 -13.20 -15.04
C LYS A 56 -0.92 -14.57 -14.83
N ASP A 57 0.10 -14.65 -13.99
CA ASP A 57 0.84 -15.88 -13.72
C ASP A 57 -0.03 -16.90 -12.95
N ASN A 58 -1.08 -16.42 -12.27
CA ASN A 58 -2.01 -17.23 -11.46
C ASN A 58 -3.41 -17.31 -12.12
N HIS A 59 -3.46 -17.34 -13.45
CA HIS A 59 -4.73 -17.32 -14.19
C HIS A 59 -5.58 -18.58 -13.96
N THR A 60 -4.98 -19.75 -13.77
CA THR A 60 -5.67 -21.05 -13.51
C THR A 60 -5.70 -21.46 -12.04
N THR A 61 -4.86 -20.87 -11.18
CA THR A 61 -4.69 -21.31 -9.79
C THR A 61 -5.96 -21.12 -8.95
N PRO A 62 -6.13 -21.85 -7.84
CA PRO A 62 -7.23 -21.60 -6.90
C PRO A 62 -7.30 -20.14 -6.44
N GLN A 63 -8.51 -19.64 -6.20
CA GLN A 63 -8.75 -18.29 -5.70
C GLN A 63 -7.98 -18.02 -4.39
N GLU A 64 -7.91 -19.03 -3.52
CA GLU A 64 -7.20 -18.97 -2.24
C GLU A 64 -5.72 -18.59 -2.43
N MET A 65 -5.03 -19.25 -3.36
CA MET A 65 -3.61 -19.00 -3.63
C MET A 65 -3.39 -17.61 -4.24
N LEU A 66 -4.30 -17.18 -5.12
CA LEU A 66 -4.24 -15.84 -5.70
C LEU A 66 -4.40 -14.76 -4.62
N ILE A 67 -5.35 -14.93 -3.68
CA ILE A 67 -5.55 -13.99 -2.57
C ILE A 67 -4.30 -13.91 -1.70
N ARG A 68 -3.66 -15.03 -1.35
CA ARG A 68 -2.44 -15.04 -0.53
C ARG A 68 -1.32 -14.23 -1.19
N LYS A 69 -1.01 -14.52 -2.46
CA LYS A 69 0.05 -13.82 -3.21
C LYS A 69 -0.22 -12.33 -3.35
N LEU A 70 -1.49 -11.95 -3.58
CA LEU A 70 -1.87 -10.54 -3.64
C LEU A 70 -1.72 -9.84 -2.28
N ASN A 71 -2.17 -10.49 -1.20
CA ASN A 71 -2.12 -9.93 0.15
C ASN A 71 -0.68 -9.68 0.63
N GLU A 72 0.27 -10.53 0.28
CA GLU A 72 1.69 -10.32 0.60
C GLU A 72 2.21 -8.99 0.02
N VAL A 73 1.89 -8.71 -1.24
CA VAL A 73 2.33 -7.49 -1.93
C VAL A 73 1.54 -6.26 -1.48
N THR A 74 0.21 -6.33 -1.46
CA THR A 74 -0.64 -5.17 -1.17
C THR A 74 -0.50 -4.73 0.29
N LYS A 75 -0.41 -5.68 1.23
CA LYS A 75 -0.18 -5.37 2.65
C LYS A 75 1.18 -4.74 2.85
N GLY A 76 2.25 -5.32 2.29
CA GLY A 76 3.60 -4.77 2.43
C GLY A 76 3.72 -3.36 1.84
N TRP A 77 3.13 -3.14 0.67
CA TRP A 77 3.16 -1.83 0.01
C TRP A 77 2.34 -0.77 0.78
N ALA A 78 1.15 -1.13 1.28
CA ALA A 78 0.36 -0.23 2.12
C ALA A 78 1.03 0.05 3.48
N ASP A 79 1.72 -0.94 4.06
CA ASP A 79 2.50 -0.77 5.28
C ASP A 79 3.65 0.20 5.05
N TYR A 80 4.38 0.08 3.94
CA TYR A 80 5.48 0.99 3.61
C TYR A 80 5.01 2.45 3.46
N HIS A 81 3.88 2.65 2.79
CA HIS A 81 3.34 3.99 2.49
C HIS A 81 2.41 4.56 3.57
N HIS A 82 2.17 3.86 4.70
CA HIS A 82 1.19 4.27 5.72
C HIS A 82 1.43 5.65 6.35
N SER A 83 2.67 6.14 6.35
CA SER A 83 2.99 7.48 6.89
C SER A 83 2.79 8.62 5.89
N ALA A 84 2.66 8.31 4.60
CA ALA A 84 2.45 9.27 3.52
C ALA A 84 0.96 9.58 3.31
N CYS A 85 0.65 10.60 2.50
CA CYS A 85 -0.71 10.92 2.06
C CYS A 85 -1.18 9.89 1.00
N ALA A 86 -1.43 8.65 1.41
CA ALA A 86 -1.62 7.53 0.48
C ALA A 86 -3.07 7.06 0.30
N LYS A 87 -4.04 7.50 1.11
CA LYS A 87 -5.44 7.00 1.05
C LYS A 87 -6.08 7.07 -0.33
N SER A 88 -5.96 8.20 -1.03
CA SER A 88 -6.51 8.34 -2.39
C SER A 88 -5.83 7.37 -3.36
N THR A 89 -4.51 7.18 -3.25
CA THR A 89 -3.75 6.23 -4.05
C THR A 89 -4.15 4.78 -3.76
N TYR A 90 -4.40 4.45 -2.48
CA TYR A 90 -4.91 3.14 -2.07
C TYR A 90 -6.24 2.83 -2.74
N GLY A 91 -7.23 3.73 -2.65
CA GLY A 91 -8.53 3.51 -3.29
C GLY A 91 -8.43 3.33 -4.82
N LYS A 92 -7.57 4.10 -5.50
CA LYS A 92 -7.32 3.94 -6.94
C LYS A 92 -6.72 2.58 -7.27
N LEU A 93 -5.76 2.11 -6.47
CA LEU A 93 -5.15 0.80 -6.65
C LEU A 93 -6.14 -0.33 -6.35
N ASP A 94 -6.90 -0.25 -5.26
CA ASP A 94 -7.91 -1.27 -4.91
C ASP A 94 -8.97 -1.41 -6.03
N HIS A 95 -9.43 -0.29 -6.59
CA HIS A 95 -10.33 -0.31 -7.74
C HIS A 95 -9.68 -0.98 -8.95
N ARG A 96 -8.42 -0.64 -9.26
CA ARG A 96 -7.68 -1.24 -10.38
C ARG A 96 -7.46 -2.75 -10.18
N ILE A 97 -7.20 -3.19 -8.95
CA ILE A 97 -7.09 -4.62 -8.61
C ILE A 97 -8.43 -5.31 -8.83
N TRP A 98 -9.54 -4.68 -8.39
CA TRP A 98 -10.88 -5.20 -8.64
C TRP A 98 -11.16 -5.39 -10.13
N GLU A 99 -10.82 -4.42 -10.99
CA GLU A 99 -10.97 -4.56 -12.45
C GLU A 99 -10.19 -5.76 -13.01
N MET A 100 -8.94 -5.93 -12.57
CA MET A 100 -8.08 -7.04 -12.99
C MET A 100 -8.65 -8.40 -12.53
N LEU A 101 -9.13 -8.48 -11.29
CA LEU A 101 -9.76 -9.68 -10.73
C LEU A 101 -11.08 -10.00 -11.41
N TRP A 102 -11.87 -9.00 -11.78
CA TRP A 102 -13.11 -9.17 -12.54
C TRP A 102 -12.83 -9.80 -13.90
N LYS A 103 -11.82 -9.31 -14.62
CA LYS A 103 -11.37 -9.91 -15.89
C LYS A 103 -10.86 -11.34 -15.69
N TRP A 104 -10.06 -11.58 -14.65
CA TRP A 104 -9.59 -12.92 -14.30
C TRP A 104 -10.75 -13.89 -14.05
N ALA A 105 -11.77 -13.48 -13.30
CA ALA A 105 -12.92 -14.33 -12.96
C ALA A 105 -13.79 -14.63 -14.18
N LYS A 106 -14.08 -13.61 -15.02
CA LYS A 106 -14.82 -13.80 -16.29
C LYS A 106 -14.13 -14.79 -17.22
N ARG A 107 -12.81 -14.67 -17.38
CA ARG A 107 -12.02 -15.55 -18.25
C ARG A 107 -12.12 -17.02 -17.86
N ARG A 108 -12.27 -17.31 -16.56
CA ARG A 108 -12.39 -18.69 -16.06
C ARG A 108 -13.74 -19.34 -16.34
N HIS A 109 -14.77 -18.53 -16.60
CA HIS A 109 -16.14 -18.99 -16.74
C HIS A 109 -16.80 -18.34 -17.96
N PRO A 110 -16.36 -18.68 -19.18
CA PRO A 110 -16.89 -18.07 -20.40
C PRO A 110 -18.39 -18.29 -20.58
N ASN A 111 -18.92 -19.42 -20.06
CA ASN A 111 -20.31 -19.81 -20.22
C ASN A 111 -21.20 -19.43 -19.01
N LYS A 112 -20.70 -18.61 -18.07
CA LYS A 112 -21.46 -18.19 -16.87
C LYS A 112 -21.77 -16.70 -16.92
N GLY A 113 -22.97 -16.34 -16.47
CA GLY A 113 -23.41 -14.95 -16.37
C GLY A 113 -22.63 -14.15 -15.31
N LYS A 114 -22.67 -12.82 -15.44
CA LYS A 114 -22.00 -11.88 -14.50
C LYS A 114 -22.48 -12.05 -13.06
N HIS A 115 -23.76 -12.36 -12.85
CA HIS A 115 -24.34 -12.55 -11.52
C HIS A 115 -23.73 -13.77 -10.83
N TRP A 116 -23.68 -14.91 -11.51
CA TRP A 116 -23.03 -16.13 -11.02
C TRP A 116 -21.55 -15.89 -10.67
N ILE A 117 -20.82 -15.16 -11.52
CA ILE A 117 -19.40 -14.81 -11.26
C ILE A 117 -19.28 -13.99 -9.98
N LYS A 118 -20.13 -12.97 -9.80
CA LYS A 118 -20.17 -12.17 -8.58
C LYS A 118 -20.39 -13.08 -7.37
N GLU A 119 -21.39 -13.96 -7.39
CA GLU A 119 -21.72 -14.82 -6.24
C GLU A 119 -20.61 -15.84 -5.93
N ARG A 120 -19.95 -16.36 -6.96
CA ARG A 120 -18.88 -17.36 -6.82
C ARG A 120 -17.63 -16.82 -6.13
N TYR A 121 -17.26 -15.57 -6.40
CA TYR A 121 -15.97 -14.99 -6.04
C TYR A 121 -16.04 -13.80 -5.08
N TRP A 122 -17.16 -13.06 -5.09
CA TRP A 122 -17.37 -11.86 -4.27
C TRP A 122 -18.53 -12.06 -3.31
N LYS A 123 -18.21 -12.15 -2.01
CA LYS A 123 -19.18 -12.35 -0.94
C LYS A 123 -19.35 -11.08 -0.10
N THR A 124 -20.38 -11.07 0.74
CA THR A 124 -20.54 -10.06 1.79
C THR A 124 -19.83 -10.55 3.04
N HIS A 125 -18.94 -9.74 3.62
CA HIS A 125 -18.24 -10.07 4.86
C HIS A 125 -18.30 -8.90 5.82
N LYS A 126 -18.82 -9.11 7.04
CA LYS A 126 -18.96 -8.08 8.08
C LYS A 126 -19.57 -6.76 7.56
N GLY A 127 -20.65 -6.86 6.77
CA GLY A 127 -21.34 -5.72 6.16
C GLY A 127 -20.70 -5.18 4.87
N ARG A 128 -19.48 -5.57 4.52
CA ARG A 128 -18.81 -5.17 3.28
C ARG A 128 -19.20 -6.09 2.12
N LYS A 129 -19.98 -5.55 1.18
CA LYS A 129 -20.29 -6.18 -0.10
C LYS A 129 -19.06 -6.19 -1.02
N TRP A 130 -19.07 -7.06 -2.02
CA TRP A 130 -17.99 -7.15 -3.02
C TRP A 130 -16.60 -7.44 -2.42
N SER A 131 -16.56 -8.29 -1.40
CA SER A 131 -15.30 -8.79 -0.85
C SER A 131 -14.82 -9.99 -1.66
N PHE A 132 -13.67 -9.87 -2.34
CA PHE A 132 -13.06 -11.00 -3.05
C PHE A 132 -12.48 -11.97 -2.03
N MET A 133 -13.16 -13.09 -1.82
CA MET A 133 -12.85 -13.99 -0.71
C MET A 133 -13.22 -15.45 -0.98
N THR A 134 -12.54 -16.32 -0.28
CA THR A 134 -12.89 -17.73 -0.08
C THR A 134 -13.35 -17.93 1.37
N GLU A 135 -13.59 -19.18 1.77
CA GLU A 135 -13.85 -19.51 3.17
C GLU A 135 -12.63 -19.35 4.06
N LYS A 136 -11.42 -19.40 3.51
CA LYS A 136 -10.17 -19.34 4.28
C LYS A 136 -9.55 -17.95 4.33
N ASN A 137 -9.74 -17.16 3.27
CA ASN A 137 -9.06 -15.87 3.13
C ASN A 137 -9.86 -14.84 2.35
N ILE A 138 -9.53 -13.58 2.62
CA ILE A 138 -10.14 -12.39 2.03
C ILE A 138 -9.03 -11.46 1.51
N LEU A 139 -9.28 -10.83 0.36
CA LEU A 139 -8.35 -9.87 -0.21
C LEU A 139 -8.19 -8.63 0.68
N PHE A 140 -6.94 -8.26 0.94
CA PHE A 140 -6.56 -7.04 1.61
C PHE A 140 -6.84 -5.82 0.73
N LEU A 141 -7.68 -4.90 1.20
CA LEU A 141 -7.86 -3.59 0.59
C LEU A 141 -6.88 -2.61 1.23
N MET A 142 -6.04 -2.00 0.41
CA MET A 142 -5.05 -1.02 0.89
C MET A 142 -5.74 0.19 1.53
N SER A 143 -6.96 0.52 1.10
CA SER A 143 -7.81 1.54 1.69
C SER A 143 -8.11 1.30 3.16
N ASP A 144 -7.97 0.06 3.66
CA ASP A 144 -8.18 -0.25 5.06
C ASP A 144 -6.96 0.15 5.92
N MET A 145 -5.75 0.25 5.36
CA MET A 145 -4.54 0.61 6.11
C MET A 145 -4.66 2.02 6.72
N PRO A 146 -4.64 2.18 8.05
CA PRO A 146 -4.71 3.50 8.67
C PRO A 146 -3.45 4.32 8.35
N ILE A 147 -3.63 5.63 8.19
CA ILE A 147 -2.51 6.55 8.01
C ILE A 147 -2.02 6.98 9.39
N VAL A 148 -0.75 6.70 9.71
CA VAL A 148 -0.14 7.09 10.98
C VAL A 148 1.07 7.95 10.66
N ARG A 149 0.96 9.25 10.97
CA ARG A 149 2.00 10.23 10.67
C ARG A 149 3.15 10.10 11.66
N LYS A 150 4.36 10.24 11.15
CA LYS A 150 5.55 10.48 11.97
C LYS A 150 5.60 11.98 12.28
N GLY A 151 5.73 12.33 13.55
CA GLY A 151 5.89 13.73 13.96
C GLY A 151 7.22 14.32 13.48
N GLN A 152 7.47 15.59 13.77
CA GLN A 152 8.79 16.19 13.57
C GLN A 152 9.80 15.60 14.57
N MET A 153 11.06 15.47 14.18
CA MET A 153 12.16 15.06 15.07
C MET A 153 12.77 16.31 15.72
N ALA A 154 13.25 16.15 16.96
CA ALA A 154 14.01 17.19 17.62
C ALA A 154 15.35 17.35 16.89
N LEU A 155 15.60 18.55 16.35
CA LEU A 155 16.80 18.82 15.56
C LEU A 155 18.10 18.84 16.39
N SER A 156 17.97 19.04 17.71
CA SER A 156 19.08 19.01 18.66
C SER A 156 19.51 17.61 19.09
N LYS A 157 18.78 16.56 18.68
CA LYS A 157 19.03 15.18 19.10
C LYS A 157 19.85 14.43 18.04
N ASN A 158 20.88 13.71 18.49
CA ASN A 158 21.75 12.91 17.64
C ASN A 158 21.39 11.41 17.76
N PRO A 159 21.17 10.67 16.66
CA PRO A 159 20.82 9.24 16.69
C PRO A 159 21.79 8.32 17.44
N PHE A 160 23.07 8.69 17.52
CA PHE A 160 24.10 7.87 18.13
C PHE A 160 24.34 8.21 19.61
N LEU A 161 24.07 9.46 20.01
CA LEU A 161 24.28 9.94 21.38
C LEU A 161 22.98 9.91 22.19
N ASP A 162 21.85 10.34 21.62
CA ASP A 162 20.56 10.44 22.28
C ASP A 162 19.67 9.20 22.04
N LYS A 163 20.21 8.00 22.22
CA LYS A 163 19.52 6.73 21.87
C LYS A 163 18.13 6.61 22.52
N GLU A 164 18.01 7.00 23.79
CA GLU A 164 16.75 6.95 24.54
C GLU A 164 15.61 7.71 23.86
N TYR A 165 15.90 8.90 23.32
CA TYR A 165 14.92 9.70 22.57
C TYR A 165 14.36 8.94 21.36
N TYR A 166 15.24 8.30 20.57
CA TYR A 166 14.82 7.56 19.38
C TYR A 166 14.09 6.27 19.73
N GLU A 167 14.49 5.59 20.80
CA GLU A 167 13.79 4.42 21.31
C GLU A 167 12.38 4.74 21.80
N GLU A 168 12.22 5.77 22.62
CA GLU A 168 10.92 6.19 23.14
C GLU A 168 10.01 6.63 22.00
N ARG A 169 10.54 7.39 21.05
CA ARG A 169 9.82 7.80 19.84
C ARG A 169 9.38 6.59 19.02
N SER A 170 10.23 5.57 18.87
CA SER A 170 9.89 4.32 18.20
C SER A 170 8.79 3.55 18.93
N ARG A 171 8.90 3.42 20.27
CA ARG A 171 7.86 2.81 21.14
C ARG A 171 6.53 3.53 20.97
N ARG A 172 6.51 4.86 21.06
CA ARG A 172 5.31 5.69 20.88
C ARG A 172 4.69 5.54 19.50
N HIS A 173 5.51 5.53 18.45
CA HIS A 173 5.03 5.30 17.09
C HIS A 173 4.41 3.90 16.94
N ARG A 174 5.05 2.84 17.46
CA ARG A 174 4.49 1.48 17.45
C ARG A 174 3.16 1.41 18.21
N PHE A 175 3.05 2.07 19.35
CA PHE A 175 1.81 2.15 20.11
C PHE A 175 0.68 2.82 19.31
N ASN A 176 0.96 4.00 18.73
CA ASN A 176 -0.01 4.71 17.90
C ASN A 176 -0.45 3.89 16.69
N ARG A 177 0.47 3.14 16.06
CA ARG A 177 0.14 2.21 14.98
C ARG A 177 -0.78 1.09 15.43
N LYS A 178 -0.46 0.41 16.54
CA LYS A 178 -1.32 -0.64 17.11
C LYS A 178 -2.71 -0.10 17.40
N LYS A 179 -2.80 1.07 18.05
CA LYS A 179 -4.07 1.75 18.36
C LYS A 179 -4.88 2.09 17.10
N ALA A 180 -4.23 2.59 16.05
CA ALA A 180 -4.91 2.95 14.80
C ALA A 180 -5.39 1.73 14.00
N ILE A 181 -4.67 0.61 14.07
CA ILE A 181 -5.09 -0.66 13.46
C ILE A 181 -6.25 -1.26 14.25
N SER A 182 -6.18 -1.25 15.58
CA SER A 182 -7.22 -1.80 16.44
C SER A 182 -8.51 -0.99 16.43
N SER A 183 -8.45 0.33 16.22
CA SER A 183 -9.66 1.15 16.11
C SER A 183 -10.35 1.02 14.75
N ASN A 184 -9.64 0.52 13.74
CA ASN A 184 -10.15 0.42 12.38
C ASN A 184 -10.72 -0.98 12.12
N ARG A 185 -12.06 -1.09 12.25
CA ARG A 185 -12.80 -2.34 12.01
C ARG A 185 -12.49 -3.00 10.66
N ALA A 186 -12.16 -2.20 9.64
CA ALA A 186 -11.80 -2.71 8.33
C ALA A 186 -10.37 -3.30 8.31
N ALA A 187 -9.42 -2.68 9.02
CA ALA A 187 -8.06 -3.22 9.17
C ALA A 187 -7.99 -4.46 10.07
N GLN A 188 -9.01 -4.67 10.92
CA GLN A 188 -9.18 -5.87 11.76
C GLN A 188 -9.72 -7.09 11.00
N ILE A 189 -10.05 -6.96 9.71
CA ILE A 189 -10.44 -8.11 8.90
C ILE A 189 -9.24 -9.07 8.87
N GLY A 190 -9.36 -10.23 9.51
CA GLY A 190 -8.30 -11.25 9.55
C GLY A 190 -8.00 -11.73 8.14
N TYR A 191 -6.96 -11.17 7.49
CA TYR A 191 -6.67 -11.47 6.08
C TYR A 191 -6.08 -12.88 5.86
N TYR A 192 -5.82 -13.65 6.94
CA TYR A 192 -5.15 -14.96 6.89
C TYR A 192 -5.87 -16.11 7.62
N ALA A 193 -7.04 -15.87 8.21
CA ALA A 193 -7.96 -16.91 8.67
C ALA A 193 -9.30 -16.24 8.91
N LEU A 194 -10.33 -16.70 8.19
CA LEU A 194 -11.72 -16.51 8.57
C LEU A 194 -12.13 -17.61 9.53
#